data_AF-L0FVZ4-F1
#
_entry.id   AF-L0FVZ4-F1
#
_cell.length_a   1.000
_cell.length_b   1.000
_cell.length_c   1.000
_cell.angle_alpha   90.00
_cell.angle_beta   90.00
_cell.angle_gamma   90.00
#
_symmetry.space_group_name_H-M   'P 1'
#
loop_
_entity.id
_entity.type
_entity.pdbx_description
1 polymer ?
#
loop_
_entity_poly.entity_id
_entity_poly.type
_entity_poly.pdbx_seq_one_letter_code
_entity_poly.pdbx_strand_id
1 'polypeptide(L)'
;MNFIKHIERLQLINKLVKEEKTGSPEELSTRLGISRRQLYNHLESLKDMGLEVAFSRKINSFHYVDEKHLEMTFTLKVIGPEETENIYGGMYLPIIPEWLPEWEWLNEAG
;
A
#
# COMPACT_ATOMS: atom_id res chain seq x y z
N MET A 1 -9.66 16.72 -7.73
CA MET A 1 -9.79 15.26 -7.50
C MET A 1 -9.94 15.05 -6.00
N ASN A 2 -10.83 14.18 -5.53
CA ASN A 2 -10.91 13.87 -4.10
C ASN A 2 -9.64 13.08 -3.71
N PHE A 3 -8.91 13.53 -2.68
CA PHE A 3 -7.65 12.94 -2.22
C PHE A 3 -7.80 11.47 -1.83
N ILE A 4 -8.89 11.11 -1.13
CA ILE A 4 -9.18 9.73 -0.72
C ILE A 4 -9.31 8.84 -1.96
N LYS A 5 -10.09 9.27 -2.95
CA LYS A 5 -10.25 8.53 -4.22
C LYS A 5 -8.94 8.36 -4.99
N HIS A 6 -8.00 9.31 -4.85
CA HIS A 6 -6.71 9.21 -5.49
C HIS A 6 -5.86 8.10 -4.86
N ILE A 7 -5.84 8.03 -3.52
CA ILE A 7 -5.19 6.96 -2.76
C ILE A 7 -5.79 5.60 -3.10
N GLU A 8 -7.12 5.47 -3.04
CA GLU A 8 -7.82 4.22 -3.35
C GLU A 8 -7.47 3.68 -4.75
N ARG A 9 -7.38 4.58 -5.74
CA ARG A 9 -6.98 4.21 -7.10
C ARG A 9 -5.54 3.75 -7.17
N LEU A 10 -4.61 4.43 -6.51
CA LEU A 10 -3.21 4.00 -6.46
C LEU A 10 -3.06 2.64 -5.78
N GLN A 11 -3.78 2.40 -4.67
CA GLN A 11 -3.81 1.10 -4.00
C GLN A 11 -4.35 0.00 -4.93
N LEU A 12 -5.44 0.27 -5.65
CA LEU A 12 -6.02 -0.68 -6.59
C LEU A 12 -5.08 -0.96 -7.77
N ILE A 13 -4.46 0.06 -8.37
CA ILE A 13 -3.47 -0.10 -9.43
C ILE A 13 -2.32 -0.99 -8.94
N ASN A 14 -1.72 -0.63 -7.80
CA ASN A 14 -0.61 -1.38 -7.23
C ASN A 14 -0.96 -2.86 -7.00
N LYS A 15 -2.14 -3.12 -6.41
CA LYS A 15 -2.63 -4.49 -6.21
C LYS A 15 -2.76 -5.25 -7.54
N LEU A 16 -3.41 -4.65 -8.53
CA LEU A 16 -3.65 -5.32 -9.81
C LEU A 16 -2.38 -5.53 -10.64
N VAL A 17 -1.42 -4.61 -10.57
CA VAL A 17 -0.10 -4.76 -11.22
C VAL A 17 0.68 -5.88 -10.55
N LYS A 18 0.68 -5.94 -9.20
CA LYS A 18 1.35 -7.01 -8.44
C LYS A 18 0.76 -8.39 -8.73
N GLU A 19 -0.57 -8.47 -8.88
CA GLU A 19 -1.26 -9.72 -9.21
C GLU A 19 -1.25 -10.04 -10.71
N GLU A 20 -0.69 -9.16 -11.56
CA GLU A 20 -0.75 -9.23 -13.01
C GLU A 20 -2.19 -9.40 -13.54
N LYS A 21 -3.17 -8.74 -12.91
CA LYS A 21 -4.60 -8.80 -13.25
C LYS A 21 -5.20 -7.45 -13.65
N THR A 22 -4.43 -6.59 -14.30
CA THR A 22 -4.94 -5.29 -14.74
C THR A 22 -5.88 -5.39 -15.94
N GLY A 23 -5.70 -6.40 -16.79
CA GLY A 23 -6.25 -6.38 -18.14
C GLY A 23 -5.52 -5.37 -19.02
N SER A 24 -6.09 -5.09 -20.18
CA SER A 24 -5.65 -4.05 -21.11
C SER A 24 -5.75 -2.65 -20.49
N PRO A 25 -5.04 -1.65 -21.03
CA PRO A 25 -5.17 -0.27 -20.55
C PRO A 25 -6.61 0.27 -20.60
N GLU A 26 -7.41 -0.15 -21.58
CA GLU A 26 -8.82 0.25 -21.69
C GLU A 26 -9.65 -0.36 -20.56
N GLU A 27 -9.48 -1.66 -20.29
CA GLU A 27 -10.15 -2.37 -19.19
C GLU A 27 -9.77 -1.78 -17.82
N LEU A 28 -8.48 -1.55 -17.58
CA LEU A 28 -8.00 -0.99 -16.32
C LEU A 28 -8.54 0.43 -16.10
N SER A 29 -8.50 1.28 -17.12
CA SER A 29 -9.00 2.66 -17.01
C SER A 29 -10.51 2.70 -16.76
N THR A 30 -11.26 1.82 -17.42
CA THR A 30 -12.71 1.63 -17.21
C THR A 30 -12.99 1.17 -15.77
N ARG A 31 -12.24 0.18 -15.27
CA ARG A 31 -12.37 -0.35 -13.90
C ARG A 31 -12.07 0.70 -12.83
N LEU A 32 -11.13 1.61 -13.11
CA LEU A 32 -10.77 2.73 -12.22
C LEU A 32 -11.72 3.93 -12.34
N GLY A 33 -12.61 3.94 -13.34
CA GLY A 33 -13.49 5.06 -13.66
C GLY A 33 -12.70 6.33 -14.02
N ILE A 34 -11.63 6.18 -14.80
CA ILE A 34 -10.76 7.28 -15.24
C ILE A 34 -10.49 7.19 -16.74
N SER A 35 -10.00 8.28 -17.33
CA SER A 35 -9.51 8.25 -18.71
C SER A 35 -8.20 7.47 -18.81
N ARG A 36 -7.89 6.94 -20.01
CA ARG A 36 -6.58 6.34 -20.30
C ARG A 36 -5.41 7.27 -19.98
N ARG A 37 -5.54 8.57 -20.27
CA ARG A 37 -4.51 9.56 -19.92
C ARG A 37 -4.25 9.59 -18.41
N GLN A 38 -5.31 9.61 -17.60
CA GLN A 38 -5.17 9.57 -16.15
C GLN A 38 -4.57 8.27 -15.65
N LEU A 39 -4.91 7.13 -16.26
CA LEU A 39 -4.25 5.87 -15.97
C LEU A 39 -2.73 5.98 -16.17
N TYR A 40 -2.28 6.49 -17.32
CA TYR A 40 -0.84 6.67 -17.57
C TYR A 40 -0.19 7.68 -16.60
N ASN A 41 -0.88 8.74 -16.18
CA ASN A 41 -0.36 9.63 -15.15
C ASN A 41 -0.14 8.90 -13.81
N HIS A 42 -1.05 7.98 -13.44
CA HIS A 42 -0.87 7.17 -12.23
C HIS A 42 0.28 6.18 -12.37
N LEU A 43 0.45 5.56 -13.54
CA LEU A 43 1.58 4.67 -13.82
C LEU A 43 2.90 5.44 -13.78
N GLU A 44 2.94 6.66 -14.33
CA GLU A 44 4.12 7.54 -14.24
C GLU A 44 4.43 7.90 -12.79
N SER A 45 3.41 8.15 -11.96
CA SER A 45 3.62 8.39 -10.53
C SER A 45 4.27 7.20 -9.81
N LEU A 46 3.99 5.96 -10.24
CA LEU A 46 4.69 4.77 -9.72
C LEU A 46 6.16 4.75 -10.16
N LYS A 47 6.44 5.14 -11.42
CA LYS A 47 7.81 5.27 -11.93
C LYS A 47 8.61 6.33 -11.18
N ASP A 48 7.99 7.48 -10.89
CA ASP A 48 8.59 8.55 -10.08
C ASP A 48 8.95 8.06 -8.66
N MET A 49 8.23 7.05 -8.14
CA MET A 49 8.53 6.38 -6.87
C MET A 49 9.59 5.26 -6.99
N GLY A 50 10.18 5.07 -8.17
CA GLY A 50 11.19 4.04 -8.44
C GLY A 50 10.63 2.66 -8.74
N LEU A 51 9.33 2.57 -9.10
CA LEU A 51 8.65 1.33 -9.49
C LEU A 51 8.38 1.34 -10.99
N GLU A 52 9.23 0.64 -11.74
CA GLU A 52 9.04 0.53 -13.19
C GLU A 52 7.87 -0.42 -13.50
N VAL A 53 6.93 0.06 -14.32
CA VAL A 53 5.73 -0.68 -14.73
C VAL A 53 5.68 -0.76 -16.25
N ALA A 54 5.53 -1.98 -16.77
CA ALA A 54 5.43 -2.26 -18.19
C ALA A 54 4.16 -3.04 -18.55
N PHE A 55 3.60 -2.78 -19.73
CA PHE A 55 2.48 -3.58 -20.25
C PHE A 55 2.98 -4.78 -21.04
N SER A 56 2.55 -5.98 -20.68
CA SER A 56 2.83 -7.19 -21.43
C SER A 56 1.58 -7.66 -22.16
N ARG A 57 1.67 -7.66 -23.50
CA ARG A 57 0.59 -8.16 -24.38
C ARG A 57 0.35 -9.66 -24.22
N LYS A 58 1.37 -10.43 -23.81
CA LYS A 58 1.28 -11.88 -23.66
C LYS A 58 0.34 -12.29 -22.51
N ILE A 59 0.41 -11.57 -21.41
CA ILE A 59 -0.43 -11.81 -20.22
C ILE A 59 -1.62 -10.83 -20.15
N ASN A 60 -1.74 -9.92 -21.12
CA ASN A 60 -2.72 -8.83 -21.15
C ASN A 60 -2.76 -8.05 -19.83
N SER A 61 -1.59 -7.63 -19.34
CA SER A 61 -1.49 -7.02 -18.02
C SER A 61 -0.28 -6.12 -17.86
N PHE A 62 -0.40 -5.12 -16.99
CA PHE A 62 0.73 -4.41 -16.44
C PHE A 62 1.38 -5.24 -15.35
N HIS A 63 2.72 -5.22 -15.31
CA HIS A 63 3.53 -5.91 -14.32
C HIS A 63 4.68 -4.99 -13.89
N TYR A 64 5.20 -5.24 -12.69
CA TYR A 64 6.44 -4.61 -12.24
C TYR A 64 7.62 -5.23 -13.00
N VAL A 65 8.52 -4.38 -13.49
CA VAL A 65 9.74 -4.84 -14.18
C VAL A 65 10.79 -5.31 -13.18
N ASP A 66 10.81 -4.68 -12.00
CA ASP A 66 11.73 -4.94 -10.90
C ASP A 66 11.02 -5.78 -9.82
N GLU A 67 11.78 -6.43 -8.92
CA GLU A 67 11.22 -7.14 -7.76
C GLU A 67 10.70 -6.19 -6.64
N LYS A 68 10.67 -4.89 -6.90
CA LYS A 68 10.17 -3.88 -5.98
C LYS A 68 8.65 -3.87 -5.99
N HIS A 69 8.06 -3.52 -4.86
CA HIS A 69 6.62 -3.34 -4.75
C HIS A 69 6.30 -2.13 -3.86
N LEU A 70 5.16 -1.50 -4.14
CA LEU A 70 4.62 -0.46 -3.28
C LEU A 70 3.83 -1.11 -2.15
N GLU A 71 4.08 -0.69 -0.91
CA GLU A 71 3.20 -0.96 0.21
C GLU A 71 2.61 0.36 0.72
N MET A 72 1.28 0.44 0.77
CA MET A 72 0.57 1.68 1.08
C MET A 72 -0.63 1.39 1.97
N THR A 73 -0.56 1.88 3.20
CA THR A 73 -1.64 1.81 4.19
C THR A 73 -2.13 3.21 4.51
N PHE A 74 -3.42 3.46 4.31
CA PHE A 74 -4.07 4.71 4.70
C PHE A 74 -5.13 4.41 5.76
N THR A 75 -5.02 5.05 6.92
CA THR A 75 -5.95 4.87 8.03
C THR A 75 -6.48 6.23 8.46
N LEU A 76 -7.80 6.40 8.35
CA LEU A 76 -8.51 7.56 8.86
C LEU A 76 -9.30 7.13 10.10
N LYS A 77 -8.96 7.69 11.27
CA LYS A 77 -9.69 7.47 12.52
C LYS A 77 -10.29 8.80 12.96
N VAL A 78 -11.58 8.82 13.27
CA VAL A 78 -12.23 9.95 13.93
C VAL A 78 -12.07 9.73 15.43
N ILE A 79 -11.20 10.52 16.04
CA ILE A 79 -10.83 10.38 17.45
C ILE A 79 -11.80 11.21 18.29
N GLY A 80 -12.49 10.56 19.22
CA GLY A 80 -13.25 11.21 20.28
C GLY A 80 -12.36 11.61 21.47
N PRO A 81 -12.85 12.43 22.40
CA PRO A 81 -12.05 12.93 23.53
C PRO A 81 -11.51 11.84 24.48
N GLU A 82 -12.03 10.60 24.45
CA GLU A 82 -11.55 9.50 25.31
C GLU A 82 -10.40 8.68 24.71
N GLU A 83 -10.01 8.90 23.45
CA GLU A 83 -8.99 8.08 22.76
C GLU A 83 -7.61 8.76 22.66
N THR A 84 -7.39 9.88 23.36
CA THR A 84 -6.15 10.67 23.23
C THR A 84 -4.89 9.98 23.74
N GLU A 85 -5.02 8.89 24.52
CA GLU A 85 -3.87 8.19 25.13
C GLU A 85 -3.24 7.10 24.24
N ASN A 86 -3.89 6.61 23.17
CA ASN A 86 -3.43 5.42 22.43
C ASN A 86 -2.85 5.71 21.02
N ILE A 87 -2.61 6.97 20.68
CA ILE A 87 -2.31 7.39 19.29
C ILE A 87 -0.85 7.78 19.04
N TYR A 88 0.01 7.74 20.06
CA TYR A 88 1.44 7.96 19.85
C TYR A 88 2.15 6.67 19.39
N GLY A 89 2.11 6.46 18.08
CA GLY A 89 3.23 6.00 17.23
C GLY A 89 4.07 4.79 17.66
N GLY A 90 3.75 3.63 17.08
CA GLY A 90 4.70 2.52 16.92
C GLY A 90 4.36 1.29 17.78
N MET A 91 4.16 0.15 17.12
CA MET A 91 4.09 -1.14 17.80
C MET A 91 5.52 -1.53 18.20
N TYR A 92 5.86 -1.42 19.48
CA TYR A 92 7.05 -2.08 20.02
C TYR A 92 6.73 -3.57 20.17
N LEU A 93 7.09 -4.37 19.16
CA LEU A 93 7.29 -5.80 19.38
C LEU A 93 8.72 -5.93 19.93
N PRO A 94 8.92 -6.18 21.25
CA PRO A 94 10.23 -6.61 21.69
C PRO A 94 10.57 -7.86 20.90
N ILE A 95 11.69 -7.84 20.18
CA ILE A 95 12.29 -9.07 19.68
C ILE A 95 12.76 -9.79 20.94
N ILE A 96 11.94 -10.71 21.47
CA ILE A 96 12.32 -11.55 22.60
C ILE A 96 13.24 -12.62 22.03
N PRO A 97 14.55 -12.62 22.33
CA PRO A 97 15.40 -13.74 21.95
C PRO A 97 14.93 -14.96 22.73
N GLU A 98 14.91 -16.13 22.08
CA GLU A 98 14.45 -17.42 22.62
C GLU A 98 15.17 -17.89 23.91
N TRP A 99 16.16 -17.13 24.37
CA TRP A 99 17.03 -17.40 25.51
C TRP A 99 16.72 -16.51 26.72
N LEU A 100 15.70 -15.64 26.66
CA LEU A 100 15.34 -14.74 27.76
C LEU A 100 14.28 -15.41 28.68
N PRO A 101 14.58 -15.67 29.97
CA PRO A 101 13.65 -16.37 30.85
C PRO A 101 12.51 -15.46 31.36
N GLU A 102 11.32 -16.04 31.56
CA GLU A 102 10.06 -15.34 31.84
C GLU A 102 10.04 -14.42 33.08
N TRP A 103 10.96 -14.60 34.03
CA TRP A 103 10.91 -13.91 35.33
C TRP A 103 11.49 -12.48 35.33
N GLU A 104 12.18 -12.04 34.28
CA GLU A 104 12.70 -10.66 34.18
C GLU A 104 11.59 -9.61 33.93
N TRP A 105 10.40 -10.01 33.47
CA TRP A 105 9.31 -9.09 33.13
C TRP A 105 8.38 -8.74 34.31
N LEU A 106 8.50 -9.41 35.46
CA LEU A 106 7.59 -9.22 36.60
C LEU A 106 7.99 -8.08 37.56
N ASN A 107 9.14 -7.44 37.37
CA ASN A 107 9.65 -6.44 38.31
C ASN A 107 9.50 -4.98 37.85
N GLU A 108 8.99 -4.73 36.63
CA GLU A 108 8.77 -3.36 36.12
C GLU A 108 7.29 -2.94 36.10
N ALA A 109 6.39 -3.78 36.61
CA ALA A 109 4.97 -3.46 36.81
C ALA A 109 4.65 -3.16 38.30
N GLY A 110 5.57 -2.47 38.98
CA GLY A 110 5.42 -1.99 40.36
C GLY A 110 5.43 -0.46 40.44
#